data_AF-A0A0M0LEL6-F1
#
_entry.id   AF-A0A0M0LEL6-F1
#
_cell.length_a   1.000
_cell.length_b   1.000
_cell.length_c   1.000
_cell.angle_alpha   90.00
_cell.angle_beta   90.00
_cell.angle_gamma   90.00
#
_symmetry.space_group_name_H-M   'P 1'
#
loop_
_entity.id
_entity.type
_entity.pdbx_description
1 polymer ?
#
loop_
_entity_poly.entity_id
_entity_poly.type
_entity_poly.pdbx_seq_one_letter_code
_entity_poly.pdbx_strand_id
1 'polypeptide(L)'
;MAFENVVYPAFIKQEEGSFGIYFPTLLPDYGWENYLVSGPSKKEAIQNAKKALAYLLAGALYDNEDLPNQAPIPANLVTEEMELVFIKTSYSDYAKEIEEHLPGRHWHICFNRDEKSDFRAVAYKNKQGFWDVKVDGDLPIGMEQEKLLQLCPKYPVICTARLRVEAEEAFDSFILRVKEI
;
A
#
# COMPACT_ATOMS: atom_id res chain seq x y z
N MET A 1 7.14 5.54 -15.59
CA MET A 1 6.36 4.40 -15.08
C MET A 1 4.92 4.65 -15.48
N ALA A 2 4.42 3.95 -16.49
CA ALA A 2 3.06 4.12 -16.97
C ALA A 2 2.52 2.77 -17.42
N PHE A 3 1.22 2.57 -17.21
CA PHE A 3 0.47 1.42 -17.66
C PHE A 3 -0.69 1.89 -18.54
N GLU A 4 -1.07 1.07 -19.51
CA GLU A 4 -2.10 1.42 -20.47
C GLU A 4 -3.07 0.27 -20.64
N ASN A 5 -4.37 0.58 -20.64
CA ASN A 5 -5.46 -0.34 -20.94
C ASN A 5 -5.49 -1.61 -20.06
N VAL A 6 -5.08 -1.51 -18.80
CA VAL A 6 -5.13 -2.62 -17.85
C VAL A 6 -6.56 -2.86 -17.38
N VAL A 7 -6.91 -4.12 -17.11
CA VAL A 7 -8.28 -4.51 -16.73
C VAL A 7 -8.23 -5.39 -15.50
N TYR A 8 -8.83 -4.94 -14.40
CA TYR A 8 -8.90 -5.73 -13.18
C TYR A 8 -10.33 -6.21 -12.93
N PRO A 9 -10.52 -7.52 -12.71
CA PRO A 9 -11.79 -8.08 -12.26
C PRO A 9 -12.18 -7.51 -10.90
N ALA A 10 -13.45 -7.17 -10.76
CA ALA A 10 -14.08 -6.68 -9.55
C ALA A 10 -15.52 -7.20 -9.46
N PHE A 11 -16.15 -7.01 -8.31
CA PHE A 11 -17.60 -7.10 -8.22
C PHE A 11 -18.18 -5.82 -7.64
N ILE A 12 -19.42 -5.53 -8.04
CA ILE A 12 -20.23 -4.46 -7.47
C ILE A 12 -21.29 -5.07 -6.55
N LYS A 13 -21.45 -4.50 -5.37
CA LYS A 13 -22.47 -4.88 -4.39
C LYS A 13 -23.23 -3.63 -3.92
N GLN A 14 -24.53 -3.78 -3.70
CA GLN A 14 -25.32 -2.71 -3.09
C GLN A 14 -25.01 -2.65 -1.60
N GLU A 15 -24.67 -1.45 -1.14
CA GLU A 15 -24.46 -1.11 0.26
C GLU A 15 -25.60 -0.21 0.75
N GLU A 16 -25.62 0.13 2.03
CA GLU A 16 -26.61 1.08 2.59
C GLU A 16 -26.53 2.44 1.87
N GLY A 17 -27.45 2.66 0.93
CA GLY A 17 -27.57 3.90 0.15
C GLY A 17 -26.51 4.12 -0.93
N SER A 18 -25.68 3.12 -1.27
CA SER A 18 -24.64 3.26 -2.29
C SER A 18 -24.29 1.94 -2.98
N PHE A 19 -23.33 1.97 -3.92
CA PHE A 19 -22.78 0.79 -4.58
C PHE A 19 -21.27 0.76 -4.35
N GLY A 20 -20.77 -0.31 -3.71
CA GLY A 20 -19.35 -0.55 -3.47
C GLY A 20 -18.71 -1.37 -4.58
N ILE A 21 -17.47 -1.05 -4.95
CA ILE A 21 -16.64 -1.82 -5.89
C ILE A 21 -15.51 -2.51 -5.15
N TYR A 22 -15.48 -3.83 -5.25
CA TYR A 22 -14.59 -4.73 -4.53
C TYR A 22 -13.61 -5.39 -5.50
N PHE A 23 -12.32 -5.43 -5.13
CA PHE A 23 -11.26 -6.03 -5.94
C PHE A 23 -10.57 -7.17 -5.19
N PRO A 24 -11.23 -8.33 -5.02
CA PRO A 24 -10.75 -9.40 -4.13
C PRO A 24 -9.45 -10.06 -4.58
N THR A 25 -9.18 -10.14 -5.90
CA THR A 25 -7.95 -10.76 -6.41
C THR A 25 -6.77 -9.79 -6.50
N LEU A 26 -7.07 -8.49 -6.58
CA LEU A 26 -6.07 -7.42 -6.52
C LEU A 26 -5.62 -7.14 -5.08
N LEU A 27 -6.55 -7.23 -4.13
CA LEU A 27 -6.36 -6.92 -2.71
C LEU A 27 -6.77 -8.16 -1.88
N PRO A 28 -5.96 -9.23 -1.89
CA PRO A 28 -6.35 -10.52 -1.32
C PRO A 28 -6.62 -10.48 0.20
N ASP A 29 -5.98 -9.55 0.92
CA ASP A 29 -6.07 -9.48 2.38
C ASP A 29 -7.40 -8.89 2.90
N TYR A 30 -8.10 -8.09 2.08
CA TYR A 30 -9.29 -7.35 2.54
C TYR A 30 -10.29 -6.98 1.44
N GLY A 31 -10.01 -7.30 0.18
CA GLY A 31 -10.80 -6.89 -0.98
C GLY A 31 -12.09 -7.68 -1.17
N TRP A 32 -12.33 -8.72 -0.36
CA TRP A 32 -13.61 -9.40 -0.26
C TRP A 32 -14.58 -8.67 0.67
N GLU A 33 -14.07 -8.12 1.77
CA GLU A 33 -14.84 -7.52 2.85
C GLU A 33 -14.97 -6.00 2.71
N ASN A 34 -14.02 -5.35 2.04
CA ASN A 34 -13.97 -3.90 1.92
C ASN A 34 -13.95 -3.47 0.46
N TYR A 35 -14.87 -2.59 0.09
CA TYR A 35 -14.84 -1.95 -1.21
C TYR A 35 -13.66 -0.98 -1.28
N LEU A 36 -12.99 -0.91 -2.44
CA LEU A 36 -11.95 0.09 -2.68
C LEU A 36 -12.55 1.49 -2.79
N VAL A 37 -13.73 1.58 -3.41
CA VAL A 37 -14.47 2.83 -3.59
C VAL A 37 -15.96 2.55 -3.78
N SER A 38 -16.79 3.56 -3.56
CA SER A 38 -18.23 3.51 -3.77
C SER A 38 -18.75 4.69 -4.59
N GLY A 39 -20.04 4.62 -4.94
CA GLY A 39 -20.77 5.73 -5.54
C GLY A 39 -22.28 5.59 -5.30
N PRO A 40 -23.06 6.69 -5.38
CA PRO A 40 -24.51 6.67 -5.16
C PRO A 40 -25.26 5.94 -6.29
N SER A 41 -24.60 5.71 -7.44
CA SER A 41 -25.12 4.90 -8.55
C SER A 41 -24.05 3.93 -9.05
N LYS A 42 -24.46 2.83 -9.69
CA LYS A 42 -23.51 1.87 -10.31
C LYS A 42 -22.54 2.54 -11.28
N LYS A 43 -23.04 3.47 -12.10
CA LYS A 43 -22.24 4.21 -13.08
C LYS A 43 -21.17 5.05 -12.41
N GLU A 44 -21.52 5.76 -11.34
CA GLU A 44 -20.57 6.57 -10.58
C GLU A 44 -19.57 5.71 -9.82
N ALA A 45 -20.02 4.61 -9.20
CA ALA A 45 -19.13 3.65 -8.53
C ALA A 45 -18.07 3.08 -9.49
N ILE A 46 -18.47 2.69 -10.71
CA ILE A 46 -17.54 2.21 -11.75
C ILE A 46 -16.56 3.33 -12.17
N GLN A 47 -17.04 4.56 -12.36
CA GLN A 47 -16.16 5.67 -12.75
C GLN A 47 -15.14 6.01 -11.65
N ASN A 48 -15.58 6.02 -10.39
CA ASN A 48 -14.72 6.20 -9.23
C ASN A 48 -13.70 5.05 -9.13
N ALA A 49 -14.11 3.81 -9.43
CA ALA A 49 -13.22 2.65 -9.41
C ALA A 49 -12.12 2.72 -10.44
N LYS A 50 -12.38 3.26 -11.64
CA LYS A 50 -11.32 3.47 -12.65
C LYS A 50 -10.22 4.39 -12.15
N LYS A 51 -10.61 5.49 -11.50
CA LYS A 51 -9.68 6.45 -10.89
C LYS A 51 -8.94 5.83 -9.71
N ALA A 52 -9.66 5.23 -8.76
CA ALA A 52 -9.07 4.60 -7.58
C ALA A 52 -8.08 3.49 -7.98
N LEU A 53 -8.43 2.67 -8.96
CA LEU A 53 -7.55 1.64 -9.51
C LEU A 53 -6.30 2.25 -10.15
N ALA A 54 -6.43 3.31 -10.95
CA ALA A 54 -5.26 3.97 -11.55
C ALA A 54 -4.29 4.49 -10.47
N TYR A 55 -4.82 5.10 -9.42
CA TYR A 55 -4.03 5.58 -8.28
C TYR A 55 -3.34 4.44 -7.53
N LEU A 56 -4.05 3.35 -7.26
CA LEU A 56 -3.49 2.17 -6.59
C LEU A 56 -2.31 1.59 -7.40
N LEU A 57 -2.50 1.38 -8.70
CA LEU A 57 -1.47 0.83 -9.59
C LEU A 57 -0.28 1.76 -9.76
N ALA A 58 -0.54 3.07 -9.86
CA ALA A 58 0.52 4.07 -9.90
C ALA A 58 1.30 4.11 -8.57
N GLY A 59 0.63 3.91 -7.44
CA GLY A 59 1.26 3.74 -6.14
C GLY A 59 2.19 2.52 -6.09
N ALA A 60 1.75 1.36 -6.58
CA ALA A 60 2.59 0.16 -6.63
C ALA A 60 3.87 0.40 -7.44
N LEU A 61 3.74 0.96 -8.66
CA LEU A 61 4.91 1.32 -9.47
C LEU A 61 5.79 2.37 -8.79
N TYR A 62 5.16 3.39 -8.20
CA TYR A 62 5.87 4.41 -7.44
C TYR A 62 6.64 3.78 -6.29
N ASP A 63 6.13 2.71 -5.68
CA ASP A 63 6.77 2.00 -4.58
C ASP A 63 7.91 1.06 -5.03
N ASN A 64 8.24 1.04 -6.34
CA ASN A 64 9.16 0.12 -7.03
C ASN A 64 8.67 -1.33 -7.11
N GLU A 65 7.38 -1.55 -6.90
CA GLU A 65 6.75 -2.86 -7.03
C GLU A 65 6.22 -3.08 -8.45
N ASP A 66 6.05 -4.35 -8.83
CA ASP A 66 5.39 -4.69 -10.07
C ASP A 66 3.88 -4.42 -9.99
N LEU A 67 3.23 -4.31 -11.16
CA LEU A 67 1.78 -4.31 -11.20
C LEU A 67 1.24 -5.65 -10.67
N PRO A 68 0.22 -5.63 -9.80
CA PRO A 68 -0.43 -6.85 -9.37
C PRO A 68 -0.99 -7.68 -10.53
N ASN A 69 -1.21 -8.97 -10.29
CA ASN A 69 -1.81 -9.82 -11.31
C ASN A 69 -3.29 -9.42 -11.57
N GLN A 70 -3.75 -9.68 -12.79
CA GLN A 70 -5.16 -9.48 -13.18
C GLN A 70 -5.95 -10.79 -13.00
N ALA A 71 -5.74 -11.47 -11.86
CA ALA A 71 -6.32 -12.79 -11.66
C ALA A 71 -7.87 -12.73 -11.64
N PRO A 72 -8.54 -13.71 -12.26
CA PRO A 72 -10.00 -13.77 -12.28
C PRO A 72 -10.56 -14.07 -10.89
N ILE A 73 -11.72 -13.51 -10.59
CA ILE A 73 -12.47 -13.84 -9.37
C ILE A 73 -12.99 -15.28 -9.50
N PRO A 74 -12.74 -16.17 -8.52
CA PRO A 74 -13.25 -17.53 -8.56
C PRO A 74 -14.78 -17.54 -8.61
N ALA A 75 -15.34 -18.13 -9.67
CA ALA A 75 -16.78 -18.12 -9.92
C ALA A 75 -17.61 -18.74 -8.77
N ASN A 76 -17.04 -19.71 -8.05
CA ASN A 76 -17.66 -20.36 -6.91
C ASN A 76 -17.78 -19.47 -5.65
N LEU A 77 -17.17 -18.29 -5.65
CA LEU A 77 -17.22 -17.32 -4.55
C LEU A 77 -18.13 -16.12 -4.86
N VAL A 78 -18.68 -16.06 -6.07
CA VAL A 78 -19.59 -14.99 -6.50
C VAL A 78 -21.01 -15.36 -6.08
N THR A 79 -21.66 -14.50 -5.30
CA THR A 79 -23.05 -14.71 -4.84
C THR A 79 -24.06 -13.96 -5.72
N GLU A 80 -25.35 -14.23 -5.56
CA GLU A 80 -26.43 -13.56 -6.31
C GLU A 80 -26.52 -12.05 -6.03
N GLU A 81 -25.98 -11.59 -4.90
CA GLU A 81 -25.92 -10.17 -4.53
C GLU A 81 -24.76 -9.42 -5.22
N MET A 82 -23.87 -10.15 -5.90
CA MET A 82 -22.68 -9.62 -6.53
C MET A 82 -22.86 -9.59 -8.06
N GLU A 83 -22.58 -8.44 -8.65
CA GLU A 83 -22.47 -8.33 -10.10
C GLU A 83 -20.98 -8.21 -10.48
N LEU A 84 -20.48 -9.16 -11.28
CA LEU A 84 -19.11 -9.11 -11.78
C LEU A 84 -18.93 -7.97 -12.77
N VAL A 85 -17.86 -7.21 -12.60
CA VAL A 85 -17.48 -6.08 -13.45
C VAL A 85 -15.99 -6.10 -13.75
N PHE A 86 -15.60 -5.55 -14.90
CA PHE A 86 -14.21 -5.46 -15.32
C PHE A 86 -13.82 -4.00 -15.41
N ILE A 87 -12.96 -3.55 -14.49
CA ILE A 87 -12.57 -2.14 -14.39
C ILE A 87 -11.33 -1.92 -15.25
N LYS A 88 -11.55 -1.29 -16.41
CA LYS A 88 -10.50 -0.86 -17.33
C LYS A 88 -10.00 0.54 -16.97
N THR A 89 -8.68 0.71 -16.87
CA THR A 89 -8.06 2.01 -16.59
C THR A 89 -6.70 2.17 -17.28
N SER A 90 -6.21 3.41 -17.34
CA SER A 90 -4.90 3.80 -17.89
C SER A 90 -4.27 4.86 -16.99
N TYR A 91 -2.94 4.91 -16.96
CA TYR A 91 -2.23 5.96 -16.23
C TYR A 91 -2.50 7.34 -16.84
N SER A 92 -2.46 7.44 -18.16
CA SER A 92 -2.62 8.69 -18.91
C SER A 92 -3.95 9.40 -18.63
N ASP A 93 -5.03 8.67 -18.36
CA ASP A 93 -6.35 9.22 -18.02
C ASP A 93 -6.32 10.08 -16.74
N TYR A 94 -5.37 9.82 -15.83
CA TYR A 94 -5.28 10.45 -14.51
C TYR A 94 -3.87 11.00 -14.18
N ALA A 95 -2.98 11.08 -15.18
CA ALA A 95 -1.55 11.34 -14.99
C ALA A 95 -1.28 12.59 -14.15
N LYS A 96 -1.92 13.72 -14.49
CA LYS A 96 -1.74 14.99 -13.76
C LYS A 96 -2.04 14.82 -12.27
N GLU A 97 -3.19 14.23 -11.95
CA GLU A 97 -3.61 14.10 -10.57
C GLU A 97 -2.71 13.12 -9.82
N ILE A 98 -2.30 12.02 -10.45
CA ILE A 98 -1.37 11.04 -9.88
C ILE A 98 -0.01 11.69 -9.57
N GLU A 99 0.55 12.45 -10.51
CA GLU A 99 1.84 13.15 -10.36
C GLU A 99 1.80 14.22 -9.26
N GLU A 100 0.63 14.82 -9.01
CA GLU A 100 0.42 15.76 -7.91
C GLU A 100 0.30 15.05 -6.54
N HIS A 101 -0.23 13.82 -6.49
CA HIS A 101 -0.53 13.12 -5.22
C HIS A 101 0.57 12.18 -4.73
N LEU A 102 1.36 11.56 -5.63
CA LEU A 102 2.40 10.61 -5.23
C LEU A 102 3.57 11.23 -4.44
N PRO A 103 4.04 12.46 -4.75
CA PRO A 103 5.11 13.09 -3.98
C PRO A 103 4.74 13.25 -2.51
N GLY A 104 5.61 12.80 -1.60
CA GLY A 104 5.37 12.87 -0.16
C GLY A 104 4.65 11.66 0.43
N ARG A 105 4.27 10.67 -0.40
CA ARG A 105 3.84 9.36 0.07
C ARG A 105 4.91 8.77 1.00
N HIS A 106 4.45 8.30 2.14
CA HIS A 106 5.21 7.60 3.14
C HIS A 106 4.33 6.46 3.67
N TRP A 107 4.95 5.48 4.31
CA TRP A 107 4.21 4.47 5.03
C TRP A 107 4.84 4.26 6.41
N HIS A 108 4.01 3.92 7.38
CA HIS A 108 4.46 3.55 8.72
C HIS A 108 4.70 2.03 8.75
N ILE A 109 5.81 1.64 9.36
CA ILE A 109 6.20 0.26 9.59
C ILE A 109 6.06 0.00 11.09
N CYS A 110 5.22 -0.96 11.45
CA CYS A 110 5.19 -1.49 12.80
C CYS A 110 6.04 -2.76 12.86
N PHE A 111 6.78 -2.94 13.96
CA PHE A 111 7.61 -4.12 14.15
C PHE A 111 6.76 -5.39 14.07
N ASN A 112 7.21 -6.39 13.30
CA ASN A 112 6.48 -7.62 13.00
C ASN A 112 5.07 -7.41 12.41
N ARG A 113 4.80 -6.24 11.82
CA ARG A 113 3.47 -5.84 11.31
C ARG A 113 2.37 -5.84 12.39
N ASP A 114 2.75 -5.71 13.66
CA ASP A 114 1.81 -5.57 14.77
C ASP A 114 1.43 -4.10 14.97
N GLU A 115 0.20 -3.71 14.60
CA GLU A 115 -0.31 -2.33 14.76
C GLU A 115 -0.26 -1.82 16.21
N LYS A 116 -0.27 -2.73 17.19
CA LYS A 116 -0.16 -2.41 18.62
C LYS A 116 1.28 -2.27 19.09
N SER A 117 2.26 -2.48 18.21
CA SER A 117 3.67 -2.35 18.57
C SER A 117 4.03 -0.89 18.85
N ASP A 118 4.78 -0.71 19.94
CA ASP A 118 5.41 0.56 20.29
C ASP A 118 6.69 0.81 19.46
N PHE A 119 7.19 -0.20 18.74
CA PHE A 119 8.33 -0.04 17.84
C PHE A 119 7.84 0.30 16.44
N ARG A 120 8.08 1.54 16.03
CA ARG A 120 7.59 2.08 14.76
C ARG A 120 8.70 2.75 13.97
N ALA A 121 8.55 2.70 12.66
CA ALA A 121 9.36 3.44 11.71
C ALA A 121 8.47 4.09 10.65
N VAL A 122 9.00 5.10 9.97
CA VAL A 122 8.40 5.67 8.76
C VAL A 122 9.37 5.56 7.61
N ALA A 123 8.87 5.09 6.47
CA ALA A 123 9.63 5.04 5.22
C ALA A 123 9.25 6.24 4.34
N TYR A 124 10.26 7.02 3.93
CA TYR A 124 10.08 8.15 3.03
C TYR A 124 10.80 7.89 1.71
N LYS A 125 10.15 8.23 0.59
CA LYS A 125 10.78 8.17 -0.73
C LYS A 125 11.84 9.27 -0.83
N ASN A 126 13.09 8.89 -1.10
CA ASN A 126 14.18 9.83 -1.33
C ASN A 126 14.27 10.26 -2.81
N LYS A 127 15.13 11.24 -3.10
CA LYS A 127 15.29 11.80 -4.47
C LYS A 127 15.78 10.79 -5.51
N GLN A 128 16.32 9.65 -5.08
CA GLN A 128 16.80 8.59 -5.95
C GLN A 128 15.74 7.50 -6.17
N GLY A 129 14.55 7.63 -5.56
CA GLY A 129 13.48 6.65 -5.67
C GLY A 129 13.61 5.45 -4.72
N PHE A 130 14.50 5.51 -3.72
CA PHE A 130 14.59 4.52 -2.65
C PHE A 130 13.83 4.97 -1.40
N TRP A 131 13.56 4.04 -0.50
CA TRP A 131 12.89 4.25 0.77
C TRP A 131 13.92 4.43 1.88
N ASP A 132 14.02 5.64 2.43
CA ASP A 132 14.78 5.89 3.66
C ASP A 132 13.89 5.58 4.85
N VAL A 133 14.25 4.53 5.60
CA VAL A 133 13.51 4.07 6.78
C VAL A 133 14.09 4.73 8.02
N LYS A 134 13.24 5.40 8.80
CA LYS A 134 13.63 6.12 10.02
C LYS A 134 12.77 5.69 11.18
N VAL A 135 13.33 5.62 12.39
CA VAL A 135 12.51 5.42 13.60
C VAL A 135 11.46 6.53 13.68
N ASP A 136 10.23 6.12 14.01
CA ASP A 136 9.09 7.02 14.21
C ASP A 136 8.99 7.40 15.70
N GLY A 137 9.59 8.53 16.05
CA GLY A 137 9.69 8.99 17.44
C GLY A 137 10.83 8.33 18.22
N ASP A 138 10.64 8.22 19.53
CA ASP A 138 11.61 7.58 20.42
C ASP A 138 11.33 6.08 20.52
N LEU A 139 12.40 5.26 20.53
CA LEU A 139 12.24 3.85 20.82
C LEU A 139 11.77 3.68 22.28
N PRO A 140 10.84 2.75 22.58
CA PRO A 140 10.31 2.51 23.93
C PRO A 140 11.31 1.78 24.85
N ILE A 141 12.59 2.14 24.75
CA ILE A 141 13.71 1.54 25.47
C ILE A 141 14.63 2.66 25.97
N GLY A 142 15.09 2.54 27.22
CA GLY A 142 16.01 3.49 27.84
C GLY A 142 17.45 3.34 27.36
N MET A 143 17.68 3.20 26.05
CA MET A 143 19.02 3.01 25.50
C MET A 143 19.68 4.35 25.18
N GLU A 144 20.94 4.50 25.60
CA GLU A 144 21.74 5.67 25.28
C GLU A 144 21.98 5.78 23.77
N GLN A 145 21.94 7.01 23.25
CA GLN A 145 22.12 7.30 21.83
C GLN A 145 23.45 6.77 21.28
N GLU A 146 24.51 6.73 22.10
CA GLU A 146 25.81 6.17 21.71
C GLU A 146 25.74 4.68 21.35
N LYS A 147 24.97 3.89 22.12
CA LYS A 147 24.76 2.47 21.82
C LYS A 147 23.93 2.28 20.55
N LEU A 148 22.93 3.14 20.33
CA LEU A 148 22.14 3.15 19.09
C LEU A 148 23.00 3.50 17.88
N LEU A 149 23.94 4.44 18.01
CA LEU A 149 24.89 4.78 16.95
C LEU A 149 25.94 3.67 16.71
N GLN A 150 26.34 2.92 17.75
CA GLN A 150 27.18 1.73 17.58
C GLN A 150 26.45 0.61 16.81
N LEU A 151 25.16 0.39 17.11
CA LEU A 151 24.32 -0.57 16.39
C LEU A 151 23.96 -0.11 14.98
N CYS A 152 23.70 1.19 14.80
CA CYS A 152 23.24 1.81 13.58
C CYS A 152 23.89 3.18 13.40
N PRO A 153 25.04 3.26 12.71
CA PRO A 153 25.81 4.51 12.57
C PRO A 153 25.05 5.68 11.90
N LYS A 154 23.95 5.38 11.20
CA LYS A 154 23.12 6.37 10.51
C LYS A 154 21.84 6.74 11.29
N TYR A 155 21.71 6.30 12.54
CA TYR A 155 20.55 6.58 13.38
C TYR A 155 20.17 8.07 13.36
N PRO A 156 18.88 8.44 13.20
CA PRO A 156 17.69 7.57 13.23
C PRO A 156 17.35 6.87 11.91
N VAL A 157 18.16 7.04 10.84
CA VAL A 157 17.97 6.31 9.59
C VAL A 157 18.51 4.89 9.75
N ILE A 158 17.62 3.92 9.67
CA ILE A 158 17.89 2.50 9.92
C ILE A 158 18.47 1.85 8.67
N CYS A 159 17.86 2.12 7.52
CA CYS A 159 18.30 1.62 6.22
C CYS A 159 17.78 2.51 5.08
N THR A 160 18.32 2.26 3.88
CA THR A 160 17.75 2.69 2.61
C THR A 160 17.43 1.43 1.81
N ALA A 161 16.18 1.26 1.40
CA ALA A 161 15.68 0.05 0.75
C ALA A 161 15.06 0.38 -0.61
N ARG A 162 15.04 -0.58 -1.54
CA ARG A 162 14.39 -0.42 -2.83
C ARG A 162 12.93 -0.83 -2.75
N LEU A 163 12.69 -2.01 -2.19
CA LEU A 163 11.37 -2.63 -2.08
C LEU A 163 10.80 -2.46 -0.68
N ARG A 164 9.49 -2.60 -0.55
CA ARG A 164 8.82 -2.49 0.75
C ARG A 164 9.23 -3.60 1.71
N VAL A 165 9.30 -4.85 1.21
CA VAL A 165 9.70 -6.01 2.03
C VAL A 165 11.11 -5.85 2.61
N GLU A 166 12.05 -5.30 1.83
CA GLU A 166 13.42 -5.04 2.28
C GLU A 166 13.46 -4.04 3.44
N ALA A 167 12.63 -2.99 3.37
CA ALA A 167 12.51 -1.99 4.43
C ALA A 167 11.93 -2.60 5.72
N GLU A 168 10.87 -3.41 5.58
CA GLU A 168 10.19 -4.07 6.71
C GLU A 168 11.10 -5.08 7.40
N GLU A 169 11.80 -5.93 6.65
CA GLU A 169 12.77 -6.91 7.19
C GLU A 169 13.97 -6.23 7.86
N ALA A 170 14.50 -5.16 7.25
CA ALA A 170 15.61 -4.41 7.83
C ALA A 170 15.20 -3.73 9.15
N PHE A 171 13.98 -3.21 9.23
CA PHE A 171 13.46 -2.64 10.48
C PHE A 171 13.31 -3.71 11.56
N ASP A 172 12.70 -4.85 11.25
CA ASP A 172 12.56 -5.95 12.21
C ASP A 172 13.91 -6.43 12.74
N SER A 173 14.88 -6.62 11.83
CA SER A 173 16.24 -7.02 12.19
C SER A 173 16.94 -5.99 13.10
N PHE A 174 16.69 -4.69 12.88
CA PHE A 174 17.18 -3.65 13.78
C PHE A 174 16.56 -3.76 15.17
N ILE A 175 15.23 -3.89 15.26
CA ILE A 175 14.52 -4.00 16.54
C ILE A 175 14.93 -5.26 17.31
N LEU A 176 15.14 -6.40 16.64
CA LEU A 176 15.63 -7.63 17.27
C LEU A 176 17.00 -7.41 17.94
N ARG A 177 17.95 -6.81 17.24
CA ARG A 177 19.28 -6.48 17.80
C ARG A 177 19.19 -5.50 18.96
N VAL A 178 18.27 -4.54 18.87
CA VAL A 178 18.02 -3.57 19.94
C VAL A 178 17.47 -4.24 21.20
N LYS A 179 16.63 -5.28 21.06
CA LYS A 179 16.06 -6.05 22.19
C LYS A 179 17.05 -7.02 22.85
N GLU A 180 18.15 -7.35 22.19
CA GLU A 180 19.19 -8.25 22.71
C GLU A 180 20.21 -7.56 23.64
N ILE A 181 20.18 -6.23 23.73
CA ILE A 181 21.06 -5.41 24.59
C ILE A 181 20.36 -5.05 25.89
#